data_AF-A0A418NR25-F1
#
_entry.id   AF-A0A418NR25-F1
#
_cell.length_a   1.000
_cell.length_b   1.000
_cell.length_c   1.000
_cell.angle_alpha   90.00
_cell.angle_beta   90.00
_cell.angle_gamma   90.00
#
_symmetry.space_group_name_H-M   'P 1'
#
loop_
_entity.id
_entity.type
_entity.pdbx_description
1 polymer ?
#
loop_
_entity_poly.entity_id
_entity_poly.type
_entity_poly.pdbx_seq_one_letter_code
_entity_poly.pdbx_strand_id
1 'polypeptide(L)'
;MAALFDLGYEPSEYRCERSSYRGTSIQTFHAAFPDNEACLAHIFRTRFGDNPICKRCLKPSLWYRIAGTKRFQHPCGQGIWPLSGTIFERSNIPLQLWFYAMLHYANSASGIPTNFLGRHLGVSHKAAYRMADRIRLHMAALDYKERVGEQGKPVEIRIEYLAGMRTTGYPVRGSAKAVLVGDRHTVQSTLIGRARRHVLKKIIADKLAHGAIPVTTCSYTHAVLTEFGTRRSGAELVDEFLDPSTKTNSIRGFLNYAKRPMHDVYRRVDYTNLWKYLKELEFSFNRRWRSQEIFIDIVSAFPHLTPDHCRELEVWSSRSDVAAGSPA
;
A
#
# COMPACT_ATOMS: atom_id res chain seq x y z
N MET A 1 -14.42 25.60 21.94
CA MET A 1 -14.93 24.22 21.72
C MET A 1 -13.95 23.30 22.42
N ALA A 2 -14.36 22.61 23.48
CA ALA A 2 -13.54 21.53 24.03
C ALA A 2 -13.21 20.56 22.89
N ALA A 3 -11.94 20.22 22.70
CA ALA A 3 -11.56 19.25 21.69
C ALA A 3 -12.33 17.96 22.01
N LEU A 4 -13.15 17.48 21.07
CA LEU A 4 -14.03 16.31 21.24
C LEU A 4 -13.28 15.04 21.74
N PHE A 5 -11.95 15.05 21.66
CA PHE A 5 -11.05 13.98 22.08
C PHE A 5 -10.03 14.40 23.15
N ASP A 6 -10.22 15.52 23.84
CA ASP A 6 -9.54 15.75 25.11
C ASP A 6 -10.23 14.89 26.19
N LEU A 7 -9.74 13.66 26.32
CA LEU A 7 -10.26 12.66 27.24
C LEU A 7 -9.78 12.89 28.69
N GLY A 8 -9.07 13.99 28.96
CA GLY A 8 -8.52 14.30 30.29
C GLY A 8 -7.29 13.48 30.68
N TYR A 9 -6.62 12.84 29.72
CA TYR A 9 -5.36 12.12 29.92
C TYR A 9 -4.46 12.20 28.68
N GLU A 10 -3.15 12.19 28.91
CA GLU A 10 -2.14 12.15 27.84
C GLU A 10 -2.16 10.81 27.10
N PRO A 11 -1.94 10.79 25.77
CA PRO A 11 -1.88 9.57 25.01
C PRO A 11 -0.81 8.63 25.58
N SER A 12 -1.21 7.45 26.06
CA SER A 12 -0.25 6.47 26.56
C SER A 12 0.51 5.84 25.40
N GLU A 13 1.82 6.02 25.36
CA GLU A 13 2.66 5.20 24.49
C GLU A 13 2.83 3.80 25.08
N TYR A 14 2.47 2.78 24.30
CA TYR A 14 2.61 1.40 24.74
C TYR A 14 4.09 1.08 25.00
N ARG A 15 4.44 0.71 26.25
CA ARG A 15 5.81 0.44 26.71
C ARG A 15 6.43 -0.87 26.20
N CYS A 16 5.99 -1.37 25.05
CA CYS A 16 6.63 -2.52 24.46
C CYS A 16 7.80 -2.07 23.59
N GLU A 17 8.95 -2.70 23.81
CA GLU A 17 10.13 -2.55 22.97
C GLU A 17 9.89 -3.07 21.54
N ARG A 18 8.86 -3.91 21.34
CA ARG A 18 8.43 -4.31 20.01
C ARG A 18 7.77 -3.14 19.32
N SER A 19 8.51 -2.57 18.36
CA SER A 19 8.06 -1.50 17.48
C SER A 19 6.67 -1.72 16.90
N SER A 20 6.29 -2.96 16.56
CA SER A 20 5.05 -3.34 15.86
C SER A 20 3.75 -3.04 16.60
N TYR A 21 3.82 -2.58 17.85
CA TYR A 21 2.67 -2.22 18.68
C TYR A 21 2.50 -0.72 18.89
N ARG A 22 3.38 0.11 18.29
CA ARG A 22 3.23 1.57 18.33
C ARG A 22 2.38 2.05 17.15
N GLY A 23 1.57 3.07 17.37
CA GLY A 23 0.66 3.60 16.35
C GLY A 23 0.29 5.05 16.67
N THR A 24 -0.44 5.70 15.76
CA THR A 24 -0.91 7.07 15.99
C THR A 24 -2.21 7.03 16.79
N SER A 25 -2.23 7.67 17.96
CA SER A 25 -3.44 7.74 18.78
C SER A 25 -4.51 8.64 18.14
N ILE A 26 -5.77 8.43 18.51
CA ILE A 26 -6.87 9.31 18.07
C ILE A 26 -6.70 10.75 18.56
N GLN A 27 -6.11 10.94 19.75
CA GLN A 27 -5.81 12.26 20.31
C GLN A 27 -4.76 12.99 19.48
N THR A 28 -3.64 12.31 19.15
CA THR A 28 -2.59 12.84 18.27
C THR A 28 -3.14 13.17 16.88
N PHE A 29 -4.00 12.30 16.34
CA PHE A 29 -4.67 12.53 15.07
C PHE A 29 -5.55 13.80 15.10
N HIS A 30 -6.42 13.94 16.11
CA HIS A 30 -7.30 15.10 16.22
C HIS A 30 -6.55 16.40 16.50
N ALA A 31 -5.42 16.35 17.24
CA ALA A 31 -4.56 17.50 17.43
C ALA A 31 -3.94 17.98 16.10
N ALA A 32 -3.50 17.06 15.25
CA ALA A 32 -2.92 17.38 13.94
C ALA A 32 -3.97 17.76 12.89
N PHE A 33 -5.15 17.13 12.93
CA PHE A 33 -6.23 17.26 11.94
C PHE A 33 -7.58 17.51 12.62
N PRO A 34 -7.77 18.68 13.27
CA PRO A 34 -8.97 18.98 14.05
C PRO A 34 -10.23 19.14 13.20
N ASP A 35 -10.09 19.50 11.92
CA ASP A 35 -11.21 19.73 11.00
C ASP A 35 -10.86 19.43 9.52
N ASN A 36 -11.84 19.67 8.65
CA ASN A 36 -11.68 19.50 7.20
C ASN A 36 -10.72 20.52 6.57
N GLU A 37 -10.60 21.73 7.13
CA GLU A 37 -9.73 22.77 6.60
C GLU A 37 -8.26 22.44 6.90
N ALA A 38 -7.94 21.90 8.08
CA ALA A 38 -6.63 21.38 8.43
C ALA A 38 -6.21 20.24 7.48
N CYS A 39 -7.11 19.29 7.22
CA CYS A 39 -6.86 18.21 6.25
C CYS A 39 -6.61 18.77 4.84
N LEU A 40 -7.41 19.74 4.39
CA LEU A 40 -7.27 20.35 3.07
C LEU A 40 -5.97 21.16 2.92
N ALA A 41 -5.61 21.92 3.95
CA ALA A 41 -4.36 22.67 4.01
C ALA A 41 -3.15 21.74 4.01
N HIS A 42 -3.22 20.60 4.71
CA HIS A 42 -2.20 19.56 4.65
C HIS A 42 -2.03 19.01 3.23
N ILE A 43 -3.12 18.60 2.56
CA ILE A 43 -3.07 18.10 1.18
C ILE A 43 -2.48 19.15 0.23
N PHE A 44 -2.85 20.43 0.40
CA PHE A 44 -2.30 21.52 -0.41
C PHE A 44 -0.78 21.64 -0.24
N ARG A 45 -0.30 21.74 1.01
CA ARG A 45 1.13 21.86 1.32
C ARG A 45 1.92 20.65 0.85
N THR A 46 1.43 19.44 1.10
CA THR A 46 2.08 18.19 0.67
C THR A 46 2.26 18.13 -0.85
N ARG A 47 1.30 18.65 -1.63
CA ARG A 47 1.33 18.54 -3.10
C ARG A 47 2.03 19.70 -3.80
N PHE A 48 1.95 20.89 -3.23
CA PHE A 48 2.37 22.12 -3.91
C PHE A 48 3.44 22.91 -3.13
N GLY A 49 3.78 22.48 -1.91
CA GLY A 49 4.61 23.24 -0.98
C GLY A 49 3.85 24.40 -0.33
N ASP A 50 4.55 25.17 0.49
CA ASP A 50 3.95 26.29 1.23
C ASP A 50 3.64 27.50 0.33
N ASN A 51 4.44 27.74 -0.70
CA ASN A 51 4.26 28.87 -1.62
C ASN A 51 4.52 28.47 -3.09
N PRO A 52 3.58 27.74 -3.72
CA PRO A 52 3.75 27.30 -5.10
C PRO A 52 3.80 28.46 -6.08
N ILE A 53 4.73 28.41 -7.04
CA ILE A 53 4.80 29.40 -8.11
C ILE A 53 3.58 29.24 -9.04
N CYS A 54 2.90 30.35 -9.33
CA CYS A 54 1.77 30.34 -10.23
C CYS A 54 2.19 30.03 -11.67
N LYS A 55 1.69 28.93 -12.26
CA LYS A 55 1.98 28.55 -13.66
C LYS A 55 1.56 29.58 -14.71
N ARG A 56 0.61 30.49 -14.38
CA ARG A 56 0.09 31.50 -15.32
C ARG A 56 0.90 32.79 -15.32
N CYS A 57 1.25 33.30 -14.14
CA CYS A 57 1.91 34.60 -14.03
C CYS A 57 3.35 34.53 -13.49
N LEU A 58 3.81 33.33 -13.11
CA LEU A 58 5.17 33.02 -12.63
C LEU A 58 5.63 33.83 -11.40
N LYS A 59 4.71 34.51 -10.72
CA LYS A 59 5.00 35.25 -9.49
C LYS A 59 4.80 34.34 -8.27
N PRO A 60 5.70 34.40 -7.27
CA PRO A 60 5.43 33.82 -5.95
C PRO A 60 4.41 34.71 -5.24
N SER A 61 3.34 34.11 -4.74
CA SER A 61 2.33 34.81 -3.95
C SER A 61 1.54 33.84 -3.09
N LEU A 62 0.98 34.37 -2.01
CA LEU A 62 0.13 33.62 -1.11
C LEU A 62 -1.15 33.18 -1.83
N TRP A 63 -1.33 31.86 -1.90
CA TRP A 63 -2.56 31.25 -2.38
C TRP A 63 -3.61 31.31 -1.28
N TYR A 64 -4.75 31.94 -1.57
CA TYR A 64 -5.82 32.08 -0.60
C TYR A 64 -6.91 31.03 -0.80
N ARG A 65 -7.43 30.56 0.32
CA ARG A 65 -8.51 29.58 0.40
C ARG A 65 -9.86 30.25 0.09
N ILE A 66 -10.60 29.72 -0.89
CA ILE A 66 -11.94 30.24 -1.21
C ILE A 66 -13.00 29.59 -0.33
N ALA A 67 -13.56 30.34 0.63
CA ALA A 67 -14.57 29.86 1.56
C ALA A 67 -15.70 29.05 0.88
N GLY A 68 -16.13 27.96 1.50
CA GLY A 68 -17.22 27.09 1.00
C GLY A 68 -16.85 26.16 -0.17
N THR A 69 -15.68 26.34 -0.81
CA THR A 69 -15.23 25.44 -1.90
C THR A 69 -14.15 24.48 -1.41
N LYS A 70 -13.46 23.75 -2.29
CA LYS A 70 -12.20 23.04 -1.98
C LYS A 70 -11.05 23.59 -2.82
N ARG A 71 -11.15 24.87 -3.20
CA ARG A 71 -10.26 25.56 -4.15
C ARG A 71 -9.36 26.55 -3.42
N PHE A 72 -8.15 26.66 -3.94
CA PHE A 72 -7.21 27.75 -3.64
C PHE A 72 -7.09 28.63 -4.88
N GLN A 73 -6.93 29.94 -4.67
CA GLN A 73 -6.83 30.91 -5.74
C GLN A 73 -5.59 31.77 -5.57
N HIS A 74 -4.94 32.03 -6.68
CA HIS A 74 -3.86 33.00 -6.77
C HIS A 74 -4.45 34.38 -7.11
N PRO A 75 -3.84 35.50 -6.67
CA PRO A 75 -4.34 36.85 -6.96
C PRO A 75 -4.54 37.18 -8.45
N CYS A 76 -3.84 36.49 -9.36
CA CYS A 76 -4.02 36.64 -10.81
C CYS A 76 -5.28 35.93 -11.37
N GLY A 77 -6.10 35.31 -10.53
CA GLY A 77 -7.31 34.59 -10.91
C GLY A 77 -7.12 33.07 -11.15
N GLN A 78 -5.89 32.58 -11.22
CA GLN A 78 -5.61 31.15 -11.39
C GLN A 78 -6.07 30.34 -10.17
N GLY A 79 -6.79 29.24 -10.40
CA GLY A 79 -7.23 28.33 -9.34
C GLY A 79 -6.46 27.01 -9.32
N ILE A 80 -6.32 26.42 -8.13
CA ILE A 80 -5.85 25.05 -7.90
C ILE A 80 -6.91 24.28 -7.12
N TRP A 81 -7.13 23.03 -7.53
CA TRP A 81 -7.99 22.06 -6.86
C TRP A 81 -7.12 20.96 -6.23
N PRO A 82 -6.83 21.05 -4.92
CA PRO A 82 -5.81 20.19 -4.29
C PRO A 82 -6.23 18.74 -4.17
N LEU A 83 -7.50 18.42 -4.40
CA LEU A 83 -7.99 17.05 -4.38
C LEU A 83 -7.98 16.40 -5.76
N SER A 84 -7.76 17.15 -6.84
CA SER A 84 -7.85 16.60 -8.20
C SER A 84 -6.71 15.59 -8.44
N GLY A 85 -7.08 14.44 -9.01
CA GLY A 85 -6.22 13.28 -9.17
C GLY A 85 -5.91 12.51 -7.89
N THR A 86 -6.39 12.91 -6.72
CA THR A 86 -6.13 12.18 -5.46
C THR A 86 -7.25 11.19 -5.15
N ILE A 87 -7.09 10.42 -4.08
CA ILE A 87 -8.11 9.50 -3.60
C ILE A 87 -9.42 10.21 -3.19
N PHE A 88 -9.33 11.51 -2.89
CA PHE A 88 -10.45 12.35 -2.46
C PHE A 88 -11.22 12.96 -3.64
N GLU A 89 -10.76 12.76 -4.87
CA GLU A 89 -11.38 13.35 -6.05
C GLU A 89 -12.85 12.92 -6.21
N ARG A 90 -13.72 13.91 -6.44
CA ARG A 90 -15.18 13.75 -6.57
C ARG A 90 -15.83 13.07 -5.36
N SER A 91 -15.23 13.19 -4.17
CA SER A 91 -15.83 12.73 -2.92
C SER A 91 -16.54 13.86 -2.19
N ASN A 92 -17.80 13.60 -1.82
CA ASN A 92 -18.59 14.46 -0.94
C ASN A 92 -18.41 14.11 0.55
N ILE A 93 -17.61 13.08 0.85
CA ILE A 93 -17.30 12.70 2.23
C ILE A 93 -16.33 13.74 2.81
N PRO A 94 -16.55 14.21 4.06
CA PRO A 94 -15.60 15.04 4.79
C PRO A 94 -14.16 14.49 4.74
N LEU A 95 -13.18 15.35 4.51
CA LEU A 95 -11.77 14.98 4.49
C LEU A 95 -11.29 14.42 5.84
N GLN A 96 -11.84 14.93 6.94
CA GLN A 96 -11.50 14.41 8.26
C GLN A 96 -11.91 12.93 8.42
N LEU A 97 -13.06 12.53 7.87
CA LEU A 97 -13.47 11.10 7.86
C LEU A 97 -12.57 10.25 6.98
N TRP A 98 -12.04 10.81 5.89
CA TRP A 98 -11.06 10.11 5.07
C TRP A 98 -9.72 9.91 5.79
N PHE A 99 -9.21 10.94 6.46
CA PHE A 99 -7.97 10.83 7.23
C PHE A 99 -8.17 9.88 8.41
N TYR A 100 -9.35 9.89 9.03
CA TYR A 100 -9.68 8.93 10.08
C TYR A 100 -9.77 7.50 9.55
N ALA A 101 -10.30 7.29 8.34
CA ALA A 101 -10.24 5.99 7.67
C ALA A 101 -8.80 5.55 7.40
N MET A 102 -7.92 6.46 6.96
CA MET A 102 -6.48 6.20 6.79
C MET A 102 -5.81 5.83 8.11
N LEU A 103 -6.17 6.48 9.22
CA LEU A 103 -5.68 6.14 10.56
C LEU A 103 -6.05 4.69 10.96
N HIS A 104 -7.27 4.23 10.65
CA HIS A 104 -7.65 2.84 10.90
C HIS A 104 -6.81 1.84 10.10
N TYR A 105 -6.46 2.16 8.86
CA TYR A 105 -5.57 1.33 8.05
C TYR A 105 -4.13 1.37 8.59
N ALA A 106 -3.67 2.52 9.07
CA ALA A 106 -2.35 2.66 9.67
C ALA A 106 -2.18 1.84 10.95
N ASN A 107 -3.21 1.84 11.80
CA ASN A 107 -3.18 1.17 13.10
C ASN A 107 -3.63 -0.30 13.04
N SER A 108 -4.09 -0.81 11.89
CA SER A 108 -4.53 -2.21 11.76
C SER A 108 -3.41 -3.11 11.25
N ALA A 109 -3.03 -4.08 12.09
CA ALA A 109 -2.14 -5.17 11.71
C ALA A 109 -2.86 -6.32 10.96
N SER A 110 -4.18 -6.24 10.79
CA SER A 110 -4.96 -7.34 10.18
C SER A 110 -5.93 -6.90 9.11
N GLY A 111 -5.81 -5.66 8.64
CA GLY A 111 -6.73 -5.07 7.69
C GLY A 111 -8.05 -4.61 8.32
N ILE A 112 -8.85 -3.92 7.53
CA ILE A 112 -10.14 -3.36 7.97
C ILE A 112 -11.28 -3.92 7.10
N PRO A 113 -12.31 -4.57 7.69
CA PRO A 113 -13.47 -4.98 6.94
C PRO A 113 -14.35 -3.78 6.61
N THR A 114 -14.90 -3.75 5.39
CA THR A 114 -15.72 -2.63 4.89
C THR A 114 -16.91 -2.32 5.78
N ASN A 115 -17.57 -3.35 6.33
CA ASN A 115 -18.69 -3.18 7.25
C ASN A 115 -18.30 -2.49 8.56
N PHE A 116 -17.09 -2.76 9.07
CA PHE A 116 -16.57 -2.05 10.25
C PHE A 116 -16.41 -0.57 9.90
N LEU A 117 -15.75 -0.26 8.77
CA LEU A 117 -15.53 1.11 8.35
C LEU A 117 -16.84 1.89 8.14
N GLY A 118 -17.86 1.26 7.54
CA GLY A 118 -19.18 1.88 7.35
C GLY A 118 -19.87 2.23 8.67
N ARG A 119 -19.93 1.27 9.61
CA ARG A 119 -20.53 1.51 10.93
C ARG A 119 -19.76 2.55 11.73
N HIS A 120 -18.42 2.47 11.69
CA HIS A 120 -17.55 3.31 12.50
C HIS A 120 -17.53 4.77 12.02
N LEU A 121 -17.57 4.99 10.69
CA LEU A 121 -17.61 6.34 10.12
C LEU A 121 -19.03 6.90 9.92
N GLY A 122 -20.08 6.09 10.16
CA GLY A 122 -21.46 6.49 9.90
C GLY A 122 -21.78 6.71 8.42
N VAL A 123 -21.09 6.01 7.51
CA VAL A 123 -21.29 6.12 6.05
C VAL A 123 -21.92 4.85 5.48
N SER A 124 -22.58 4.99 4.32
CA SER A 124 -23.15 3.81 3.64
C SER A 124 -22.07 2.78 3.32
N HIS A 125 -22.45 1.50 3.28
CA HIS A 125 -21.53 0.42 2.92
C HIS A 125 -20.83 0.66 1.56
N LYS A 126 -21.56 1.21 0.58
CA LYS A 126 -21.01 1.56 -0.74
C LYS A 126 -19.94 2.66 -0.65
N ALA A 127 -20.17 3.67 0.20
CA ALA A 127 -19.17 4.72 0.46
C ALA A 127 -17.94 4.14 1.16
N ALA A 128 -18.13 3.34 2.21
CA ALA A 128 -17.04 2.65 2.91
C ALA A 128 -16.23 1.75 1.98
N TYR A 129 -16.89 1.00 1.09
CA TYR A 129 -16.22 0.14 0.11
C TYR A 129 -15.33 0.96 -0.82
N ARG A 130 -15.87 2.07 -1.38
CA ARG A 130 -15.11 2.97 -2.22
C ARG A 130 -13.93 3.61 -1.47
N MET A 131 -14.11 3.98 -0.20
CA MET A 131 -13.03 4.52 0.63
C MET A 131 -11.92 3.49 0.82
N ALA A 132 -12.29 2.30 1.27
CA ALA A 132 -11.38 1.18 1.49
C ALA A 132 -10.60 0.84 0.21
N ASP A 133 -11.28 0.73 -0.94
CA ASP A 133 -10.66 0.47 -2.24
C ASP A 133 -9.63 1.56 -2.64
N ARG A 134 -10.00 2.83 -2.45
CA ARG A 134 -9.12 3.97 -2.77
C ARG A 134 -7.93 4.10 -1.82
N ILE A 135 -8.10 3.79 -0.53
CA ILE A 135 -7.00 3.76 0.44
C ILE A 135 -6.00 2.65 0.08
N ARG A 136 -6.45 1.47 -0.34
CA ARG A 136 -5.55 0.40 -0.81
C ARG A 136 -4.75 0.83 -2.05
N LEU A 137 -5.41 1.48 -3.01
CA LEU A 137 -4.74 2.05 -4.18
C LEU A 137 -3.72 3.12 -3.80
N HIS A 138 -4.06 3.95 -2.82
CA HIS A 138 -3.16 4.98 -2.28
C HIS A 138 -1.90 4.35 -1.69
N MET A 139 -2.05 3.37 -0.80
CA MET A 139 -0.93 2.65 -0.18
C MET A 139 -0.07 1.96 -1.24
N ALA A 140 -0.69 1.35 -2.25
CA ALA A 140 0.04 0.76 -3.38
C ALA A 140 0.80 1.81 -4.22
N ALA A 141 0.26 3.03 -4.34
CA ALA A 141 0.90 4.12 -5.07
C ALA A 141 2.07 4.76 -4.30
N LEU A 142 2.02 4.75 -2.97
CA LEU A 142 3.13 5.21 -2.12
C LEU A 142 4.36 4.29 -2.25
N ASP A 143 4.15 2.98 -2.31
CA ASP A 143 5.22 1.98 -2.49
C ASP A 143 5.54 1.71 -3.98
N TYR A 144 4.99 2.50 -4.92
CA TYR A 144 5.17 2.26 -6.34
C TYR A 144 6.61 2.48 -6.79
N LYS A 145 7.15 1.53 -7.58
CA LYS A 145 8.53 1.50 -8.09
C LYS A 145 9.62 1.44 -7.03
N GLU A 146 9.29 1.21 -5.76
CA GLU A 146 10.30 0.81 -4.79
C GLU A 146 10.91 -0.53 -5.21
N ARG A 147 12.23 -0.65 -5.08
CA ARG A 147 12.98 -1.87 -5.39
C ARG A 147 13.51 -2.48 -4.11
N VAL A 148 13.58 -3.81 -4.11
CA VAL A 148 13.98 -4.63 -2.96
C VAL A 148 15.47 -4.96 -3.04
N GLY A 149 16.14 -4.91 -1.89
CA GLY A 149 17.54 -5.24 -1.74
C GLY A 149 18.51 -4.10 -2.03
N GLU A 150 19.78 -4.45 -2.01
CA GLU A 150 20.91 -3.53 -2.22
C GLU A 150 21.96 -4.21 -3.10
N GLN A 151 22.84 -3.41 -3.70
CA GLN A 151 23.93 -3.93 -4.52
C GLN A 151 24.80 -4.92 -3.73
N GLY A 152 25.05 -6.09 -4.31
CA GLY A 152 25.88 -7.14 -3.72
C GLY A 152 25.24 -7.91 -2.57
N LYS A 153 23.99 -7.60 -2.18
CA LYS A 153 23.27 -8.34 -1.15
C LYS A 153 22.29 -9.35 -1.77
N PRO A 154 22.08 -10.52 -1.12
CA PRO A 154 21.15 -11.51 -1.61
C PRO A 154 19.69 -11.09 -1.36
N VAL A 155 18.82 -11.34 -2.33
CA VAL A 155 17.38 -11.09 -2.29
C VAL A 155 16.66 -12.38 -2.64
N GLU A 156 15.78 -12.85 -1.75
CA GLU A 156 15.02 -14.06 -2.01
C GLU A 156 13.89 -13.80 -3.00
N ILE A 157 13.77 -14.68 -3.97
CA ILE A 157 12.64 -14.73 -4.90
C ILE A 157 11.96 -16.08 -4.74
N ARG A 158 10.65 -16.06 -4.61
CA ARG A 158 9.89 -17.28 -4.34
C ARG A 158 8.53 -17.26 -5.02
N ILE A 159 8.25 -18.29 -5.80
CA ILE A 159 6.89 -18.56 -6.28
C ILE A 159 6.13 -19.25 -5.16
N GLU A 160 5.00 -18.67 -4.77
CA GLU A 160 4.16 -19.21 -3.72
C GLU A 160 2.70 -19.34 -4.16
N TYR A 161 2.08 -20.39 -3.67
CA TYR A 161 0.63 -20.53 -3.73
C TYR A 161 0.04 -19.73 -2.58
N LEU A 162 -0.96 -18.91 -2.87
CA LEU A 162 -1.71 -18.14 -1.87
C LEU A 162 -2.74 -19.03 -1.16
N ALA A 163 -2.25 -20.16 -0.64
CA ALA A 163 -3.07 -21.19 0.00
C ALA A 163 -3.77 -20.63 1.26
N GLY A 164 -5.07 -20.84 1.34
CA GLY A 164 -5.92 -20.30 2.41
C GLY A 164 -6.51 -18.91 2.11
N MET A 165 -6.04 -18.22 1.06
CA MET A 165 -6.68 -17.00 0.56
C MET A 165 -7.83 -17.39 -0.38
N ARG A 166 -9.06 -17.10 0.03
CA ARG A 166 -10.26 -17.46 -0.73
C ARG A 166 -10.52 -16.42 -1.83
N THR A 167 -10.20 -16.79 -3.06
CA THR A 167 -10.38 -15.94 -4.23
C THR A 167 -11.62 -16.32 -5.04
N THR A 168 -12.37 -15.34 -5.53
CA THR A 168 -13.37 -15.52 -6.61
C THR A 168 -12.77 -15.16 -7.96
N GLY A 169 -13.41 -15.59 -9.05
CA GLY A 169 -12.92 -15.26 -10.41
C GLY A 169 -11.60 -15.94 -10.80
N TYR A 170 -11.17 -16.98 -10.07
CA TYR A 170 -9.98 -17.77 -10.37
C TYR A 170 -10.33 -19.24 -10.56
N PRO A 171 -9.77 -19.96 -11.56
CA PRO A 171 -10.27 -21.27 -11.97
C PRO A 171 -10.31 -22.33 -10.87
N VAL A 172 -9.30 -22.33 -9.98
CA VAL A 172 -9.19 -23.32 -8.91
C VAL A 172 -9.03 -22.60 -7.56
N ARG A 173 -9.86 -22.96 -6.60
CA ARG A 173 -9.88 -22.32 -5.29
C ARG A 173 -8.55 -22.53 -4.56
N GLY A 174 -7.96 -21.45 -4.04
CA GLY A 174 -6.72 -21.51 -3.24
C GLY A 174 -5.45 -21.81 -4.04
N SER A 175 -5.51 -21.80 -5.38
CA SER A 175 -4.35 -22.04 -6.25
C SER A 175 -3.83 -20.76 -6.93
N ALA A 176 -4.34 -19.59 -6.53
CA ALA A 176 -3.78 -18.31 -6.93
C ALA A 176 -2.29 -18.27 -6.56
N LYS A 177 -1.47 -17.71 -7.44
CA LYS A 177 -0.01 -17.67 -7.28
C LYS A 177 0.49 -16.24 -7.20
N ALA A 178 1.52 -16.04 -6.40
CA ALA A 178 2.30 -14.82 -6.38
C ALA A 178 3.79 -15.14 -6.48
N VAL A 179 4.54 -14.23 -7.09
CA VAL A 179 5.99 -14.13 -6.89
C VAL A 179 6.21 -13.17 -5.74
N LEU A 180 6.93 -13.63 -4.73
CA LEU A 180 7.38 -12.84 -3.60
C LEU A 180 8.87 -12.55 -3.79
N VAL A 181 9.23 -11.28 -3.61
CA VAL A 181 10.61 -10.80 -3.63
C VAL A 181 10.86 -10.19 -2.27
N GLY A 182 11.88 -10.64 -1.54
CA GLY A 182 12.13 -10.17 -0.17
C GLY A 182 13.60 -10.08 0.18
N ASP A 183 13.96 -9.01 0.87
CA ASP A 183 15.24 -8.88 1.56
C ASP A 183 15.05 -9.08 3.08
N ARG A 184 15.94 -8.57 3.92
CA ARG A 184 15.81 -8.69 5.38
C ARG A 184 14.59 -7.95 5.96
N HIS A 185 14.19 -6.84 5.36
CA HIS A 185 13.22 -5.90 5.94
C HIS A 185 11.95 -5.78 5.11
N THR A 186 12.07 -5.86 3.79
CA THR A 186 11.02 -5.57 2.83
C THR A 186 10.61 -6.83 2.08
N VAL A 187 9.32 -6.91 1.76
CA VAL A 187 8.75 -7.92 0.87
C VAL A 187 7.90 -7.20 -0.16
N GLN A 188 7.94 -7.67 -1.39
CA GLN A 188 7.02 -7.30 -2.43
C GLN A 188 6.34 -8.52 -3.06
N SER A 189 5.04 -8.41 -3.23
CA SER A 189 4.20 -9.40 -3.87
C SER A 189 3.80 -8.97 -5.28
N THR A 190 3.76 -9.93 -6.21
CA THR A 190 3.25 -9.75 -7.56
C THR A 190 2.42 -10.97 -7.95
N LEU A 191 1.13 -10.78 -8.23
CA LEU A 191 0.26 -11.86 -8.70
C LEU A 191 0.70 -12.34 -10.08
N ILE A 192 0.65 -13.65 -10.29
CA ILE A 192 0.95 -14.27 -11.58
C ILE A 192 -0.12 -15.30 -11.93
N GLY A 193 -0.43 -15.42 -13.22
CA GLY A 193 -1.29 -16.50 -13.73
C GLY A 193 -0.51 -17.81 -13.85
N ARG A 194 0.45 -17.84 -14.78
CA ARG A 194 1.36 -18.98 -14.97
C ARG A 194 2.80 -18.60 -14.62
N ALA A 195 3.49 -19.49 -13.90
CA ALA A 195 4.91 -19.35 -13.60
C ALA A 195 5.75 -19.62 -14.87
N ARG A 196 6.00 -18.57 -15.66
CA ARG A 196 6.83 -18.63 -16.86
C ARG A 196 8.14 -17.87 -16.63
N ARG A 197 9.25 -18.41 -17.16
CA ARG A 197 10.60 -17.82 -16.99
C ARG A 197 10.67 -16.34 -17.39
N HIS A 198 10.08 -15.96 -18.52
CA HIS A 198 10.11 -14.55 -18.98
C HIS A 198 9.34 -13.61 -18.06
N VAL A 199 8.25 -14.08 -17.44
CA VAL A 199 7.48 -13.30 -16.45
C VAL A 199 8.34 -13.07 -15.21
N LEU A 200 8.99 -14.11 -14.69
CA LEU A 200 9.86 -13.99 -13.53
C LEU A 200 11.08 -13.11 -13.81
N LYS A 201 11.74 -13.24 -14.98
CA LYS A 201 12.84 -12.35 -15.37
C LYS A 201 12.42 -10.88 -15.39
N LYS A 202 11.21 -10.58 -15.89
CA LYS A 202 10.67 -9.22 -15.88
C LYS A 202 10.40 -8.73 -14.47
N ILE A 203 9.79 -9.56 -13.61
CA ILE A 203 9.57 -9.22 -12.20
C ILE A 203 10.91 -8.95 -11.51
N ILE A 204 11.93 -9.79 -11.74
CA ILE A 204 13.27 -9.60 -11.19
C ILE A 204 13.86 -8.26 -11.64
N ALA A 205 13.81 -7.96 -12.94
CA ALA A 205 14.35 -6.71 -13.49
C ALA A 205 13.62 -5.46 -12.96
N ASP A 206 12.31 -5.56 -12.75
CA ASP A 206 11.49 -4.45 -12.28
C ASP A 206 11.66 -4.22 -10.77
N LYS A 207 11.80 -5.31 -9.99
CA LYS A 207 11.67 -5.30 -8.52
C LYS A 207 12.98 -5.34 -7.76
N LEU A 208 14.05 -5.91 -8.31
CA LEU A 208 15.34 -5.96 -7.61
C LEU A 208 16.11 -4.65 -7.79
N ALA A 209 16.78 -4.23 -6.71
CA ALA A 209 17.78 -3.17 -6.80
C ALA A 209 18.90 -3.56 -7.78
N HIS A 210 19.51 -2.55 -8.42
CA HIS A 210 20.59 -2.78 -9.36
C HIS A 210 21.76 -3.49 -8.67
N GLY A 211 22.20 -4.63 -9.23
CA GLY A 211 23.29 -5.43 -8.67
C GLY A 211 22.94 -6.26 -7.43
N ALA A 212 21.67 -6.34 -7.05
CA ALA A 212 21.22 -7.31 -6.03
C ALA A 212 21.37 -8.75 -6.56
N ILE A 213 21.67 -9.69 -5.66
CA ILE A 213 21.94 -11.08 -6.00
C ILE A 213 20.66 -11.90 -5.80
N PRO A 214 19.98 -12.36 -6.87
CA PRO A 214 18.77 -13.15 -6.74
C PRO A 214 19.09 -14.55 -6.19
N VAL A 215 18.44 -14.94 -5.09
CA VAL A 215 18.53 -16.28 -4.48
C VAL A 215 17.14 -16.87 -4.26
N THR A 216 17.04 -18.18 -4.05
CA THR A 216 15.78 -18.83 -3.71
C THR A 216 16.01 -20.05 -2.83
N THR A 217 15.14 -20.30 -1.85
CA THR A 217 15.13 -21.56 -1.09
C THR A 217 14.16 -22.59 -1.67
N CYS A 218 13.59 -22.34 -2.86
CA CYS A 218 12.52 -23.14 -3.42
C CYS A 218 12.97 -23.78 -4.73
N SER A 219 13.09 -25.11 -4.74
CA SER A 219 13.51 -25.89 -5.91
C SER A 219 12.61 -25.66 -7.13
N TYR A 220 11.30 -25.49 -6.92
CA TYR A 220 10.36 -25.15 -8.00
C TYR A 220 10.67 -23.77 -8.61
N THR A 221 10.97 -22.76 -7.78
CA THR A 221 11.33 -21.41 -8.26
C THR A 221 12.65 -21.45 -9.04
N HIS A 222 13.64 -22.16 -8.50
CA HIS A 222 14.93 -22.38 -9.16
C HIS A 222 14.76 -23.06 -10.52
N ALA A 223 13.95 -24.13 -10.59
CA ALA A 223 13.69 -24.85 -11.83
C ALA A 223 13.03 -23.97 -12.90
N VAL A 224 12.07 -23.12 -12.53
CA VAL A 224 11.43 -22.17 -13.47
C VAL A 224 12.40 -21.11 -14.00
N LEU A 225 13.38 -20.71 -13.19
CA LEU A 225 14.40 -19.70 -13.55
C LEU A 225 15.59 -20.28 -14.32
N THR A 226 15.82 -21.59 -14.20
CA THR A 226 16.90 -22.32 -14.87
C THR A 226 16.71 -22.32 -16.38
N GLU A 227 17.77 -21.98 -17.10
CA GLU A 227 17.80 -22.10 -18.56
C GLU A 227 17.97 -23.56 -19.00
N PHE A 228 17.12 -23.99 -19.93
CA PHE A 228 17.33 -25.24 -20.64
C PHE A 228 18.66 -25.19 -21.41
N GLY A 229 19.53 -26.16 -21.18
CA GLY A 229 20.79 -26.34 -21.93
C GLY A 229 22.03 -25.68 -21.31
N THR A 230 21.91 -24.54 -20.61
CA THR A 230 23.09 -23.84 -20.05
C THR A 230 23.30 -24.04 -18.55
N ARG A 231 22.32 -24.64 -17.84
CA ARG A 231 22.26 -24.78 -16.36
C ARG A 231 22.42 -23.45 -15.59
N ARG A 232 22.43 -22.30 -16.27
CA ARG A 232 22.48 -20.98 -15.64
C ARG A 232 21.08 -20.60 -15.17
N SER A 233 20.92 -20.41 -13.87
CA SER A 233 19.67 -19.96 -13.26
C SER A 233 19.67 -18.44 -13.08
N GLY A 234 18.49 -17.83 -13.22
CA GLY A 234 18.28 -16.42 -12.87
C GLY A 234 18.25 -16.14 -11.37
N ALA A 235 18.30 -17.18 -10.53
CA ALA A 235 18.49 -17.08 -9.08
C ALA A 235 19.23 -18.33 -8.57
N GLU A 236 20.16 -18.16 -7.63
CA GLU A 236 20.90 -19.27 -7.02
C GLU A 236 20.02 -20.04 -6.00
N LEU A 237 20.09 -21.38 -6.01
CA LEU A 237 19.42 -22.20 -5.01
C LEU A 237 20.27 -22.24 -3.73
N VAL A 238 19.70 -21.80 -2.63
CA VAL A 238 20.34 -21.82 -1.29
C VAL A 238 19.47 -22.62 -0.32
N ASP A 239 20.08 -23.25 0.67
CA ASP A 239 19.35 -24.07 1.64
C ASP A 239 18.44 -23.22 2.54
N GLU A 240 18.94 -22.08 3.00
CA GLU A 240 18.21 -21.15 3.86
C GLU A 240 18.48 -19.69 3.50
N PHE A 241 17.44 -18.87 3.69
CA PHE A 241 17.52 -17.41 3.60
C PHE A 241 16.92 -16.83 4.88
N LEU A 242 17.80 -16.54 5.84
CA LEU A 242 17.42 -15.99 7.14
C LEU A 242 18.18 -14.69 7.40
N ASP A 243 17.49 -13.74 8.02
CA ASP A 243 18.15 -12.60 8.64
C ASP A 243 19.05 -13.12 9.79
N PRO A 244 20.36 -12.84 9.77
CA PRO A 244 21.27 -13.31 10.82
C PRO A 244 20.88 -12.86 12.23
N SER A 245 20.26 -11.69 12.35
CA SER A 245 19.91 -11.08 13.64
C SER A 245 18.65 -11.68 14.26
N THR A 246 17.59 -11.81 13.46
CA THR A 246 16.28 -12.30 13.92
C THR A 246 16.08 -13.79 13.69
N LYS A 247 16.93 -14.43 12.87
CA LYS A 247 16.75 -15.80 12.35
C LYS A 247 15.39 -16.00 11.67
N THR A 248 14.83 -14.93 11.11
CA THR A 248 13.55 -14.96 10.41
C THR A 248 13.72 -14.78 8.91
N ASN A 249 12.75 -15.27 8.16
CA ASN A 249 12.63 -15.07 6.72
C ASN A 249 11.48 -14.10 6.45
N SER A 250 11.74 -13.02 5.72
CA SER A 250 10.76 -11.96 5.47
C SER A 250 9.56 -12.45 4.66
N ILE A 251 9.78 -13.26 3.61
CA ILE A 251 8.73 -13.84 2.77
C ILE A 251 7.81 -14.75 3.59
N ARG A 252 8.38 -15.67 4.39
CA ARG A 252 7.60 -16.55 5.27
C ARG A 252 6.85 -15.74 6.34
N GLY A 253 7.50 -14.73 6.90
CA GLY A 253 6.90 -13.80 7.85
C GLY A 253 5.70 -13.07 7.26
N PHE A 254 5.84 -12.53 6.05
CA PHE A 254 4.77 -11.87 5.31
C PHE A 254 3.60 -12.81 5.00
N LEU A 255 3.88 -14.04 4.56
CA LEU A 255 2.82 -15.02 4.29
C LEU A 255 2.01 -15.37 5.54
N ASN A 256 2.68 -15.56 6.68
CA ASN A 256 2.02 -15.81 7.95
C ASN A 256 1.18 -14.60 8.40
N TYR A 257 1.71 -13.39 8.21
CA TYR A 257 1.02 -12.14 8.48
C TYR A 257 -0.22 -11.97 7.59
N ALA A 258 -0.09 -12.18 6.28
CA ALA A 258 -1.15 -11.93 5.30
C ALA A 258 -2.24 -13.01 5.28
N LYS A 259 -1.93 -14.25 5.65
CA LYS A 259 -2.88 -15.38 5.60
C LYS A 259 -4.09 -15.17 6.51
N ARG A 260 -3.90 -14.67 7.74
CA ARG A 260 -4.97 -14.48 8.72
C ARG A 260 -5.98 -13.40 8.28
N PRO A 261 -5.56 -12.16 7.92
CA PRO A 261 -6.46 -11.13 7.36
C PRO A 261 -7.29 -11.63 6.18
N MET A 262 -6.64 -12.32 5.25
CA MET A 262 -7.29 -12.85 4.05
C MET A 262 -8.32 -13.93 4.37
N HIS A 263 -8.07 -14.76 5.39
CA HIS A 263 -8.99 -15.80 5.82
C HIS A 263 -10.15 -15.25 6.67
N ASP A 264 -9.86 -14.42 7.67
CA ASP A 264 -10.79 -14.05 8.75
C ASP A 264 -11.52 -12.73 8.47
N VAL A 265 -10.79 -11.70 8.00
CA VAL A 265 -11.33 -10.34 7.84
C VAL A 265 -11.98 -10.17 6.47
N TYR A 266 -11.23 -10.42 5.40
CA TYR A 266 -11.73 -10.20 4.04
C TYR A 266 -12.59 -11.36 3.55
N ARG A 267 -12.24 -12.60 3.95
CA ARG A 267 -12.95 -13.88 3.70
C ARG A 267 -13.15 -14.30 2.24
N ARG A 268 -13.45 -13.38 1.33
CA ARG A 268 -13.62 -13.57 -0.11
C ARG A 268 -13.17 -12.31 -0.84
N VAL A 269 -12.15 -12.45 -1.70
CA VAL A 269 -11.62 -11.34 -2.50
C VAL A 269 -11.62 -11.76 -3.95
N ASP A 270 -12.12 -10.90 -4.84
CA ASP A 270 -12.03 -11.18 -6.27
C ASP A 270 -10.59 -11.13 -6.76
N TYR A 271 -10.19 -12.06 -7.63
CA TYR A 271 -8.82 -12.16 -8.11
C TYR A 271 -8.34 -10.86 -8.79
N THR A 272 -9.22 -10.14 -9.50
CA THR A 272 -8.89 -8.84 -10.12
C THR A 272 -8.52 -7.77 -9.09
N ASN A 273 -9.04 -7.89 -7.87
CA ASN A 273 -8.80 -6.93 -6.80
C ASN A 273 -7.76 -7.42 -5.78
N LEU A 274 -7.38 -8.70 -5.81
CA LEU A 274 -6.52 -9.35 -4.83
C LEU A 274 -5.20 -8.61 -4.63
N TRP A 275 -4.62 -8.06 -5.71
CA TRP A 275 -3.36 -7.33 -5.64
C TRP A 275 -3.46 -6.09 -4.73
N LYS A 276 -4.60 -5.40 -4.68
CA LYS A 276 -4.81 -4.24 -3.80
C LYS A 276 -4.77 -4.63 -2.32
N TYR A 277 -5.33 -5.78 -1.98
CA TYR A 277 -5.30 -6.32 -0.62
C TYR A 277 -3.90 -6.77 -0.22
N LEU A 278 -3.17 -7.41 -1.13
CA LEU A 278 -1.77 -7.74 -0.89
C LEU A 278 -0.92 -6.49 -0.69
N LYS A 279 -1.16 -5.41 -1.46
CA LYS A 279 -0.45 -4.15 -1.30
C LYS A 279 -0.76 -3.41 0.00
N GLU A 280 -2.00 -3.47 0.49
CA GLU A 280 -2.34 -2.99 1.84
C GLU A 280 -1.50 -3.71 2.91
N LEU A 281 -1.48 -5.04 2.86
CA LEU A 281 -0.77 -5.86 3.84
C LEU A 281 0.75 -5.70 3.72
N GLU A 282 1.26 -5.58 2.51
CA GLU A 282 2.67 -5.34 2.19
C GLU A 282 3.15 -4.02 2.79
N PHE A 283 2.39 -2.93 2.56
CA PHE A 283 2.70 -1.59 3.06
C PHE A 283 2.85 -1.58 4.59
N SER A 284 1.91 -2.21 5.30
CA SER A 284 1.95 -2.31 6.77
C SER A 284 3.05 -3.25 7.26
N PHE A 285 3.26 -4.39 6.59
CA PHE A 285 4.29 -5.36 6.97
C PHE A 285 5.69 -4.76 6.84
N ASN A 286 5.97 -4.04 5.75
CA ASN A 286 7.28 -3.42 5.50
C ASN A 286 7.58 -2.30 6.52
N ARG A 287 6.56 -1.74 7.17
CA ARG A 287 6.67 -0.68 8.18
C ARG A 287 6.52 -1.17 9.62
N ARG A 288 6.45 -2.49 9.86
CA ARG A 288 6.30 -3.10 11.21
C ARG A 288 7.35 -2.68 12.24
N TRP A 289 8.54 -2.28 11.78
CA TRP A 289 9.64 -1.81 12.64
C TRP A 289 9.52 -0.33 13.03
N ARG A 290 8.61 0.41 12.38
CA ARG A 290 8.35 1.83 12.58
C ARG A 290 6.84 2.10 12.50
N SER A 291 6.03 1.27 13.15
CA SER A 291 4.58 1.30 12.93
C SER A 291 3.92 2.60 13.41
N GLN A 292 4.56 3.34 14.31
CA GLN A 292 4.16 4.70 14.70
C GLN A 292 4.15 5.71 13.53
N GLU A 293 4.93 5.45 12.48
CA GLU A 293 5.06 6.34 11.31
C GLU A 293 4.07 6.00 10.20
N ILE A 294 3.38 4.85 10.24
CA ILE A 294 2.54 4.38 9.13
C ILE A 294 1.47 5.41 8.75
N PHE A 295 0.85 6.05 9.73
CA PHE A 295 -0.15 7.08 9.45
C PHE A 295 0.46 8.30 8.77
N ILE A 296 1.62 8.74 9.25
CA ILE A 296 2.36 9.87 8.66
C ILE A 296 2.82 9.54 7.24
N ASP A 297 3.32 8.33 7.01
CA ASP A 297 3.68 7.83 5.67
C ASP A 297 2.46 7.83 4.72
N ILE A 298 1.27 7.47 5.21
CA ILE A 298 0.04 7.50 4.40
C ILE A 298 -0.34 8.93 4.00
N VAL A 299 -0.09 9.93 4.86
CA VAL A 299 -0.44 11.33 4.58
C VAL A 299 0.75 12.18 4.11
N SER A 300 1.94 11.59 3.91
CA SER A 300 3.15 12.31 3.50
C SER A 300 3.18 12.65 2.02
N ALA A 301 2.39 11.94 1.20
CA ALA A 301 2.25 12.19 -0.23
C ALA A 301 0.84 11.85 -0.70
N PHE A 302 0.38 12.53 -1.75
CA PHE A 302 -0.91 12.28 -2.40
C PHE A 302 -0.72 12.04 -3.91
N PRO A 303 -0.31 10.83 -4.32
CA PRO A 303 -0.07 10.49 -5.71
C PRO A 303 -1.28 10.73 -6.61
N HIS A 304 -1.02 11.05 -7.88
CA HIS A 304 -2.06 11.22 -8.89
C HIS A 304 -2.60 9.85 -9.36
N LEU A 305 -3.76 9.43 -8.87
CA LEU A 305 -4.45 8.20 -9.25
C LEU A 305 -5.34 8.40 -10.51
N THR A 306 -4.72 8.81 -11.62
CA THR A 306 -5.39 8.82 -12.93
C THR A 306 -5.72 7.37 -13.36
N PRO A 307 -6.68 7.15 -14.28
CA PRO A 307 -6.97 5.81 -14.80
C PRO A 307 -5.73 5.11 -15.36
N ASP A 308 -4.84 5.84 -16.05
CA ASP A 308 -3.57 5.31 -16.55
C ASP A 308 -2.64 4.86 -15.43
N HIS A 309 -2.44 5.70 -14.41
CA HIS A 309 -1.60 5.33 -13.28
C HIS A 309 -2.18 4.14 -12.50
N CYS A 310 -3.50 4.08 -12.31
CA CYS A 310 -4.13 2.91 -11.70
C CYS A 310 -3.85 1.62 -12.48
N ARG A 311 -3.85 1.68 -13.83
CA ARG A 311 -3.45 0.53 -14.67
C ARG A 311 -1.97 0.20 -14.52
N GLU A 312 -1.10 1.19 -14.44
CA GLU A 312 0.32 0.96 -14.17
C GLU A 312 0.55 0.26 -12.82
N LEU A 313 -0.15 0.68 -11.76
CA LEU A 313 -0.09 0.05 -10.43
C LEU A 313 -0.57 -1.40 -10.47
N GLU A 314 -1.64 -1.67 -11.22
CA GLU A 314 -2.14 -3.02 -11.44
C GLU A 314 -1.11 -3.87 -12.18
N VAL A 315 -0.55 -3.39 -13.29
CA VAL A 315 0.47 -4.08 -14.07
C VAL A 315 1.76 -4.31 -13.25
N TRP A 316 2.10 -3.38 -12.36
CA TRP A 316 3.22 -3.51 -11.42
C TRP A 316 3.01 -4.59 -10.37
N SER A 317 1.75 -4.83 -9.99
CA SER A 317 1.37 -5.72 -8.88
C SER A 317 0.75 -7.04 -9.34
N SER A 318 0.39 -7.15 -10.62
CA SER A 318 -0.26 -8.29 -11.23
C SER A 318 0.21 -8.46 -12.68
N ARG A 319 0.76 -9.64 -12.99
CA ARG A 319 1.16 -10.09 -14.34
C ARG A 319 0.29 -11.25 -14.81
N SER A 320 -0.94 -11.30 -14.32
CA SER A 320 -1.88 -12.37 -14.65
C SER A 320 -2.76 -11.96 -15.82
N ASP A 321 -2.61 -12.65 -16.95
CA ASP A 321 -3.57 -12.58 -18.07
C ASP A 321 -4.82 -13.44 -17.79
N VAL A 322 -5.14 -13.72 -16.53
CA VAL A 322 -6.36 -14.44 -16.18
C VAL A 322 -7.49 -13.49 -16.54
N ALA A 323 -8.01 -13.69 -17.76
CA ALA A 323 -9.04 -12.89 -18.36
C ALA A 323 -10.09 -12.59 -17.29
N ALA A 324 -10.47 -11.32 -17.19
CA ALA A 324 -11.68 -10.92 -16.50
C ALA A 324 -12.82 -11.77 -17.07
N GLY A 325 -13.09 -12.91 -16.44
CA GLY A 325 -14.13 -13.82 -16.86
C GLY A 325 -15.44 -13.07 -16.70
N SER A 326 -16.15 -12.93 -17.81
CA SER A 326 -17.49 -12.34 -17.88
C SER A 326 -18.35 -12.81 -16.71
N PRO A 327 -19.11 -11.92 -16.06
CA PRO A 327 -20.08 -12.36 -15.08
C PRO A 327 -21.07 -13.30 -15.77
N ALA A 328 -21.18 -14.53 -15.26
CA ALA A 328 -22.31 -15.39 -15.52
C ALA A 328 -23.53 -14.88 -14.73
#